data_AF-A0A951ARD2-F1
#
_entry.id   AF-A0A951ARD2-F1
#
_cell.length_a   1.000
_cell.length_b   1.000
_cell.length_c   1.000
_cell.angle_alpha   90.00
_cell.angle_beta   90.00
_cell.angle_gamma   90.00
#
_symmetry.space_group_name_H-M   'P 1'
#
loop_
_entity.id
_entity.type
_entity.pdbx_description
1 polymer ?
#
loop_
_entity_poly.entity_id
_entity_poly.type
_entity_poly.pdbx_seq_one_letter_code
_entity_poly.pdbx_strand_id
1 'polypeptide(L)'
;MKTRSDAPQGPHTMHVHIVDVVQQKEGGYTVIVQPNSDFEIASEEIWRAALPGDFRGATKVDRLWHLYYGSDPGYSPGVWLDIPLPGKGEATQQSTIDRRDVRAPSKELD
;
A
#
# COMPACT_ATOMS: atom_id res chain seq x y z
N MET A 1 33.00 -6.21 -16.12
CA MET A 1 31.82 -5.32 -16.10
C MET A 1 30.59 -6.22 -15.92
N LYS A 2 30.06 -6.34 -14.69
CA LYS A 2 28.81 -7.09 -14.44
C LYS A 2 27.71 -6.05 -14.30
N THR A 3 26.93 -5.87 -15.36
CA THR A 3 25.67 -5.13 -15.31
C THR A 3 24.75 -5.90 -14.35
N ARG A 4 24.66 -5.40 -13.11
CA ARG A 4 23.56 -5.76 -12.21
C ARG A 4 22.28 -5.36 -12.95
N SER A 5 21.45 -6.35 -13.25
CA SER A 5 20.06 -6.12 -13.62
C SER A 5 19.37 -5.51 -12.40
N ASP A 6 19.51 -4.20 -12.23
CA ASP A 6 18.63 -3.40 -11.38
C ASP A 6 17.35 -3.21 -12.19
N ALA A 7 16.55 -4.29 -12.27
CA ALA A 7 15.18 -4.14 -12.71
C ALA A 7 14.48 -3.39 -11.57
N PRO A 8 13.85 -2.24 -11.80
CA PRO A 8 13.01 -1.63 -10.79
C PRO A 8 11.94 -2.67 -10.48
N GLN A 9 11.99 -3.24 -9.27
CA GLN A 9 10.87 -4.00 -8.74
C GLN A 9 9.73 -2.99 -8.67
N GLY A 10 8.88 -3.00 -9.70
CA GLY A 10 7.72 -2.14 -9.79
C GLY A 10 6.85 -2.28 -8.55
N PRO A 11 5.86 -1.41 -8.35
CA PRO A 11 4.98 -1.49 -7.19
C PRO A 11 4.43 -2.90 -7.07
N HIS A 12 4.80 -3.61 -6.01
CA HIS A 12 4.31 -4.97 -5.78
C HIS A 12 2.84 -4.83 -5.36
N THR A 13 1.94 -5.13 -6.27
CA THR A 13 0.50 -5.11 -5.98
C THR A 13 0.08 -6.48 -5.48
N MET A 14 -0.63 -6.50 -4.36
CA MET A 14 -1.22 -7.70 -3.80
C MET A 14 -2.67 -7.80 -4.24
N HIS A 15 -2.98 -8.83 -5.03
CA HIS A 15 -4.36 -9.18 -5.35
C HIS A 15 -5.00 -9.91 -4.18
N VAL A 16 -6.11 -9.38 -3.69
CA VAL A 16 -6.91 -9.99 -2.62
C VAL A 16 -8.35 -10.12 -3.06
N HIS A 17 -8.97 -11.25 -2.75
CA HIS A 17 -10.38 -11.48 -2.97
C HIS A 17 -11.15 -11.15 -1.69
N ILE A 18 -12.15 -10.28 -1.79
CA ILE A 18 -13.03 -9.95 -0.66
C ILE A 18 -14.02 -11.09 -0.52
N VAL A 19 -13.82 -11.91 0.50
CA VAL A 19 -14.67 -13.07 0.78
C VAL A 19 -15.98 -12.60 1.41
N ASP A 20 -15.90 -11.70 2.38
CA ASP A 20 -17.06 -11.22 3.13
C ASP A 20 -16.82 -9.82 3.73
N VAL A 21 -17.90 -9.11 4.04
CA VAL A 21 -17.89 -7.84 4.77
C VAL A 21 -18.94 -7.90 5.87
N VAL A 22 -18.47 -7.93 7.12
CA VAL A 22 -19.31 -8.09 8.30
C VAL A 22 -19.35 -6.79 9.08
N GLN A 23 -20.53 -6.16 9.20
CA GLN A 23 -20.72 -5.02 10.08
C GLN A 23 -20.71 -5.47 11.55
N GLN A 24 -19.91 -4.82 12.38
CA GLN A 24 -19.80 -5.12 13.81
C GLN A 24 -20.89 -4.39 14.61
N LYS A 25 -21.40 -5.03 15.66
CA LYS A 25 -22.51 -4.50 16.48
C LYS A 25 -22.18 -3.20 17.23
N GLU A 26 -20.92 -3.00 17.59
CA GLU A 26 -20.44 -1.81 18.32
C GLU A 26 -20.01 -0.67 17.38
N GLY A 27 -20.30 -0.79 16.08
CA GLY A 27 -19.76 0.06 15.05
C GLY A 27 -18.46 -0.50 14.47
N GLY A 28 -18.18 -0.13 13.22
CA GLY A 28 -17.05 -0.67 12.46
C GLY A 28 -17.41 -1.88 11.60
N TYR A 29 -16.45 -2.28 10.78
CA TYR A 29 -16.62 -3.29 9.74
C TYR A 29 -15.42 -4.24 9.74
N THR A 30 -15.68 -5.52 9.58
CA THR A 30 -14.67 -6.55 9.41
C THR A 30 -14.73 -7.04 7.97
N VAL A 31 -13.69 -6.76 7.20
CA VAL A 31 -13.57 -7.19 5.81
C VAL A 31 -12.72 -8.45 5.81
N ILE A 32 -13.30 -9.56 5.38
CA ILE A 32 -12.61 -10.85 5.27
C ILE A 32 -12.03 -10.93 3.86
N VAL A 33 -10.72 -11.01 3.76
CA VAL A 33 -10.01 -11.10 2.48
C VAL A 33 -9.17 -12.35 2.39
N GLN A 34 -9.08 -12.89 1.18
CA GLN A 34 -8.18 -13.97 0.83
C GLN A 34 -7.11 -13.41 -0.12
N PRO A 35 -5.85 -13.28 0.31
CA PRO A 35 -4.77 -12.95 -0.61
C PRO A 35 -4.55 -14.10 -1.60
N ASN A 36 -4.14 -13.77 -2.82
CA ASN A 36 -3.75 -14.78 -3.79
C ASN A 36 -2.53 -15.57 -3.29
N SER A 37 -2.45 -16.86 -3.63
CA SER A 37 -1.47 -17.81 -3.06
C SER A 37 -0.01 -17.46 -3.35
N ASP A 38 0.23 -16.60 -4.34
CA ASP A 38 1.56 -16.11 -4.71
C ASP A 38 2.13 -15.09 -3.71
N PHE A 39 1.32 -14.60 -2.76
CA PHE A 39 1.71 -13.57 -1.80
C PHE A 39 1.53 -14.02 -0.35
N GLU A 40 2.63 -14.36 0.32
CA GLU A 40 2.62 -14.68 1.75
C GLU A 40 2.76 -13.41 2.59
N ILE A 41 1.63 -12.93 3.12
CA ILE A 41 1.64 -11.85 4.11
C ILE A 41 1.97 -12.46 5.46
N ALA A 42 3.13 -12.08 6.01
CA ALA A 42 3.61 -12.58 7.29
C ALA A 42 3.10 -11.74 8.48
N SER A 43 2.65 -10.50 8.27
CA SER A 43 2.41 -9.56 9.37
C SER A 43 1.33 -8.52 9.07
N GLU A 44 0.66 -8.05 10.13
CA GLU A 44 -0.37 -7.00 10.05
C GLU A 44 0.18 -5.64 9.58
N GLU A 45 1.48 -5.39 9.79
CA GLU A 45 2.14 -4.15 9.41
C GLU A 45 2.04 -3.86 7.91
N ILE A 46 2.03 -4.92 7.08
CA ILE A 46 1.89 -4.81 5.63
C ILE A 46 0.52 -4.21 5.29
N TRP A 47 -0.54 -4.71 5.92
CA TRP A 47 -1.89 -4.17 5.74
C TRP A 47 -1.99 -2.74 6.23
N ARG A 48 -1.37 -2.44 7.38
CA ARG A 48 -1.38 -1.10 7.97
C ARG A 48 -0.67 -0.07 7.10
N ALA A 49 0.37 -0.47 6.38
CA ALA A 49 1.09 0.40 5.47
C ALA A 49 0.40 0.55 4.11
N ALA A 50 -0.34 -0.49 3.67
CA ALA A 50 -0.95 -0.52 2.35
C ALA A 50 -2.41 -0.01 2.33
N LEU A 51 -3.12 -0.07 3.46
CA LEU A 51 -4.51 0.37 3.57
C LEU A 51 -4.59 1.73 4.27
N PRO A 52 -4.97 2.79 3.55
CA PRO A 52 -5.19 4.11 4.15
C PRO A 52 -6.54 4.20 4.87
N GLY A 53 -6.71 5.24 5.69
CA GLY A 53 -7.99 5.63 6.28
C GLY A 53 -8.28 5.03 7.66
N ASP A 54 -9.55 4.64 7.90
CA ASP A 54 -10.07 4.14 9.18
C ASP A 54 -9.67 2.69 9.51
N PHE A 55 -8.62 2.17 8.87
CA PHE A 55 -8.10 0.83 9.15
C PHE A 55 -7.53 0.76 10.57
N ARG A 56 -8.04 -0.17 11.37
CA ARG A 56 -7.67 -0.35 12.79
C ARG A 56 -6.65 -1.46 13.01
N GLY A 57 -6.65 -2.48 12.16
CA GLY A 57 -5.74 -3.61 12.29
C GLY A 57 -6.18 -4.81 11.45
N ALA A 58 -5.32 -5.82 11.40
CA ALA A 58 -5.59 -7.04 10.67
C ALA A 58 -5.23 -8.28 11.49
N THR A 59 -6.03 -9.33 11.40
CA THR A 59 -5.72 -10.62 12.02
C THR A 59 -5.78 -11.73 10.99
N LYS A 60 -4.74 -12.55 10.92
CA LYS A 60 -4.73 -13.75 10.09
C LYS A 60 -5.50 -14.86 10.79
N VAL A 61 -6.49 -15.42 10.11
CA VAL A 61 -7.25 -16.59 10.54
C VAL A 61 -7.13 -17.63 9.44
N ASP A 62 -6.37 -18.69 9.71
CA ASP A 62 -6.01 -19.71 8.73
C ASP A 62 -5.33 -19.12 7.47
N ARG A 63 -6.05 -19.13 6.34
CA ARG A 63 -5.63 -18.57 5.04
C ARG A 63 -6.31 -17.25 4.70
N LEU A 64 -7.18 -16.77 5.58
CA LEU A 64 -7.92 -15.53 5.42
C LEU A 64 -7.36 -14.45 6.34
N TRP A 65 -7.61 -13.21 5.98
CA TRP A 65 -7.27 -12.04 6.77
C TRP A 65 -8.55 -11.28 7.12
N HIS A 66 -8.74 -11.03 8.40
CA HIS A 66 -9.79 -10.17 8.91
C HIS A 66 -9.24 -8.78 9.09
N LEU A 67 -9.67 -7.86 8.23
CA LEU A 67 -9.30 -6.45 8.26
C LEU A 67 -10.36 -5.68 9.03
N TYR A 68 -9.99 -5.01 10.10
CA TYR A 68 -10.92 -4.25 10.94
C TYR A 68 -10.88 -2.77 10.56
N TYR A 69 -12.05 -2.19 10.31
CA TYR A 69 -12.25 -0.79 9.96
C TYR A 69 -13.17 -0.12 10.97
N GLY A 70 -12.90 1.15 11.27
CA GLY A 70 -13.76 1.98 12.13
C GLY A 70 -15.06 2.44 11.45
N SER A 71 -15.04 2.56 10.13
CA SER A 71 -16.13 3.06 9.28
C SER A 71 -16.35 2.11 8.10
N ASP A 72 -17.46 2.27 7.37
CA ASP A 72 -17.72 1.47 6.17
C ASP A 72 -16.66 1.74 5.11
N PRO A 73 -15.87 0.74 4.70
CA PRO A 73 -14.85 0.94 3.69
C PRO A 73 -15.41 0.90 2.26
N GLY A 74 -16.72 0.69 2.07
CA GLY A 74 -17.37 0.64 0.76
C GLY A 74 -17.04 -0.61 -0.06
N TYR A 75 -16.43 -1.62 0.54
CA TYR A 75 -16.11 -2.87 -0.15
C TYR A 75 -17.33 -3.78 -0.27
N SER A 76 -17.39 -4.54 -1.36
CA SER A 76 -18.43 -5.55 -1.59
C SER A 76 -17.82 -6.95 -1.63
N PRO A 77 -18.49 -7.96 -1.06
CA PRO A 77 -18.05 -9.35 -1.16
C PRO A 77 -18.06 -9.83 -2.62
N GLY A 78 -17.10 -10.69 -2.97
CA GLY A 78 -16.88 -11.20 -4.33
C GLY A 78 -16.01 -10.31 -5.22
N VAL A 79 -15.58 -9.15 -4.74
CA VAL A 79 -14.73 -8.22 -5.49
C VAL A 79 -13.25 -8.59 -5.30
N TRP A 80 -12.47 -8.41 -6.36
CA TRP A 80 -11.01 -8.46 -6.30
C TRP A 80 -10.45 -7.06 -6.12
N LEU A 81 -9.51 -6.91 -5.18
CA LEU A 81 -8.87 -5.65 -4.86
C LEU A 81 -7.36 -5.77 -5.07
N ASP A 82 -6.83 -4.78 -5.78
CA ASP A 82 -5.41 -4.55 -5.99
C ASP A 82 -4.88 -3.61 -4.90
N ILE A 83 -4.09 -4.14 -3.98
CA ILE A 83 -3.51 -3.35 -2.89
C ILE A 83 -2.04 -3.08 -3.21
N PRO A 84 -1.65 -1.82 -3.46
CA PRO A 84 -0.25 -1.48 -3.67
C PRO A 84 0.51 -1.63 -2.35
N LEU A 85 1.53 -2.50 -2.35
CA LEU A 85 2.41 -2.62 -1.19
C LEU A 85 3.51 -1.58 -1.28
N PRO A 86 3.91 -0.98 -0.15
CA PRO A 86 5.10 -0.14 -0.12
C PRO A 86 6.30 -1.01 -0.54
N GLY A 87 6.87 -0.69 -1.70
CA GLY A 87 8.10 -1.32 -2.15
C GLY A 87 9.20 -1.12 -1.12
N LYS A 88 10.19 -2.03 -1.08
CA LYS A 88 11.33 -1.98 -0.15
C LYS A 88 12.30 -0.81 -0.40
N GLY A 89 11.85 0.27 -1.06
CA GLY A 89 12.67 1.36 -1.56
C GLY A 89 11.98 2.70 -1.75
N GLU A 90 10.77 2.92 -1.21
CA GLU A 90 10.14 4.26 -1.29
C GLU A 90 10.00 4.90 0.08
N ALA A 91 11.15 5.13 0.71
CA ALA A 91 11.28 6.26 1.62
C ALA A 91 11.18 7.53 0.78
N THR A 92 10.03 8.19 0.85
CA THR A 92 9.86 9.64 0.78
C THR A 92 10.84 10.38 -0.15
N GLN A 93 10.48 10.52 -1.42
CA GLN A 93 10.88 11.70 -2.19
C GLN A 93 9.70 12.66 -2.31
N GLN A 94 9.07 12.97 -1.16
CA GLN A 94 8.32 14.20 -0.99
C GLN A 94 9.20 15.18 -0.19
N SER A 95 10.21 15.71 -0.86
CA SER A 95 10.79 17.01 -0.51
C SER A 95 10.54 17.94 -1.67
N THR A 96 9.31 18.44 -1.73
CA THR A 96 9.04 19.82 -2.15
C THR A 96 10.13 20.71 -1.58
N ILE A 97 10.89 21.41 -2.42
CA ILE A 97 11.09 22.87 -2.36
C ILE A 97 11.61 23.28 -3.73
N ASP A 98 10.67 23.87 -4.48
CA ASP A 98 10.92 24.96 -5.42
C ASP A 98 11.99 25.91 -4.86
N ARG A 99 13.20 25.88 -5.43
CA ARG A 99 14.19 26.95 -5.25
C ARG A 99 14.60 27.43 -6.62
N ARG A 100 13.76 28.35 -7.12
CA ARG A 100 14.06 29.46 -8.02
C ARG A 100 15.32 29.29 -8.87
N ASP A 101 15.04 29.13 -10.15
CA ASP A 101 15.77 29.79 -11.23
C ASP A 101 16.28 31.17 -10.76
N VAL A 102 17.57 31.25 -10.44
CA VAL A 102 18.32 32.51 -10.47
C VAL A 102 19.39 32.29 -11.51
N ARG A 103 18.96 32.43 -12.77
CA ARG A 103 19.80 32.67 -13.93
C ARG A 103 20.81 33.78 -13.61
N ALA A 104 22.05 33.40 -13.32
CA ALA A 104 23.18 34.33 -13.41
C ALA A 104 23.57 34.43 -14.89
N PRO A 105 23.50 35.60 -15.54
CA PRO A 105 24.12 35.76 -16.84
C PRO A 105 25.63 35.81 -16.67
N SER A 106 26.31 34.87 -17.33
CA SER A 106 27.72 34.94 -17.66
C SER A 106 28.08 36.33 -18.21
N LYS A 107 29.07 36.96 -17.60
CA LYS A 107 29.99 37.85 -18.31
C LYS A 107 31.41 37.45 -17.96
N GLU A 108 31.91 36.58 -18.82
CA GLU A 108 33.31 36.59 -19.23
C GLU A 108 33.51 37.85 -20.08
N LEU A 109 34.42 38.75 -19.67
CA LEU A 109 35.11 39.68 -20.56
C LEU A 109 36.31 40.31 -19.81
N ASP A 110 37.50 39.97 -20.30
CA ASP A 110 38.83 40.60 -20.23
C ASP A 110 39.30 41.33 -18.96
#